data_AF-A0A2T6GRL2-F1
#
_entry.id   AF-A0A2T6GRL2-F1
#
_cell.length_a   1.000
_cell.length_b   1.000
_cell.length_c   1.000
_cell.angle_alpha   90.00
_cell.angle_beta   90.00
_cell.angle_gamma   90.00
#
_symmetry.space_group_name_H-M   'P 1'
#
loop_
_entity.id
_entity.type
_entity.pdbx_description
1 polymer ?
#
loop_
_entity_poly.entity_id
_entity_poly.type
_entity_poly.pdbx_seq_one_letter_code
_entity_poly.pdbx_strand_id
1 'polypeptide(L)'
;MLYPIAILPGDDQHAWGVEVPDIPGCFSAGDDLDDAMAMAHEAIEGHLELLAEEGAAIPTARTVTLHAANPQYQGCTWAVIDIDITRYMGKAEKLNITLPGYLLNRIDEYVKHHPEQKSRSGFLAQAALRVLQGV
;
A
#
# COMPACT_ATOMS: atom_id res chain seq x y z
N MET A 1 1.80 -3.49 -0.14
CA MET A 1 1.55 -2.54 -1.24
C MET A 1 2.37 -1.32 -0.94
N LEU A 2 3.16 -0.86 -1.90
CA LEU A 2 4.17 0.19 -1.67
C LEU A 2 3.58 1.56 -1.97
N TYR A 3 3.07 2.26 -0.96
CA TYR A 3 2.55 3.62 -1.11
C TYR A 3 3.70 4.64 -1.10
N PRO A 4 3.84 5.46 -2.16
CA PRO A 4 4.74 6.61 -2.14
C PRO A 4 4.28 7.65 -1.11
N ILE A 5 5.22 8.19 -0.36
CA ILE A 5 4.99 9.35 0.50
C ILE A 5 5.86 10.52 0.06
N ALA A 6 5.25 11.70 -0.05
CA ALA A 6 5.93 12.95 -0.32
C ALA A 6 6.23 13.63 1.02
N ILE A 7 7.51 13.76 1.36
CA ILE A 7 7.97 14.32 2.63
C ILE A 7 8.48 15.74 2.38
N LEU A 8 7.83 16.72 2.98
CA LEU A 8 8.28 18.09 3.02
C LEU A 8 9.20 18.28 4.24
N PRO A 9 10.48 18.65 4.05
CA PRO A 9 11.39 18.86 5.16
C PRO A 9 10.90 19.93 6.13
N GLY A 10 10.96 19.61 7.42
CA GLY A 10 10.74 20.56 8.50
C GLY A 10 11.98 21.42 8.80
N ASP A 11 11.86 22.32 9.76
CA ASP A 11 12.93 23.15 10.31
C ASP A 11 12.71 23.36 11.83
N ASP A 12 13.52 24.22 12.47
CA ASP A 12 13.43 24.48 13.92
C ASP A 12 12.06 25.02 14.38
N GLN A 13 11.20 25.48 13.47
CA GLN A 13 9.88 26.04 13.74
C GLN A 13 8.73 25.24 13.12
N HIS A 14 9.02 24.33 12.19
CA HIS A 14 8.03 23.57 11.42
C HIS A 14 8.33 22.07 11.45
N ALA A 15 7.31 21.27 11.74
CA ALA A 15 7.41 19.82 11.66
C ALA A 15 7.64 19.33 10.22
N TRP A 16 8.16 18.11 10.09
CA TRP A 16 8.26 17.40 8.81
C TRP A 16 6.87 16.97 8.37
N GLY A 17 6.40 17.53 7.25
CA GLY A 17 5.08 17.22 6.71
C GLY A 17 5.13 16.01 5.76
N VAL A 18 4.09 15.18 5.78
CA VAL A 18 3.93 14.06 4.85
C VAL A 18 2.56 14.08 4.21
N GLU A 19 2.54 13.84 2.90
CA GLU A 19 1.34 13.58 2.11
C GLU A 19 1.47 12.22 1.42
N VAL A 20 0.36 11.48 1.32
CA VAL A 20 0.28 10.23 0.56
C VAL A 20 -0.52 10.48 -0.73
N PRO A 21 0.12 10.71 -1.88
CA PRO A 21 -0.58 11.16 -3.10
C PRO A 21 -1.64 10.20 -3.63
N ASP A 22 -1.51 8.91 -3.31
CA ASP A 22 -2.44 7.86 -3.73
C ASP A 22 -3.60 7.62 -2.76
N ILE A 23 -3.58 8.27 -1.59
CA ILE A 23 -4.66 8.24 -0.60
C ILE A 23 -5.08 9.68 -0.33
N PRO A 24 -5.96 10.27 -1.16
CA PRO A 24 -6.34 11.68 -1.05
C PRO A 24 -6.87 12.02 0.35
N GLY A 25 -6.31 13.06 0.96
CA GLY A 25 -6.67 13.46 2.33
C GLY A 25 -5.87 12.78 3.44
N CYS A 26 -4.96 11.85 3.10
CA CYS A 26 -4.04 11.25 4.06
C CYS A 26 -2.78 12.12 4.19
N PHE A 27 -2.72 12.84 5.31
CA PHE A 27 -1.60 13.69 5.71
C PHE A 27 -1.14 13.29 7.10
N SER A 28 0.15 13.44 7.36
CA SER A 28 0.73 13.32 8.70
C SER A 28 1.89 14.29 8.85
N ALA A 29 2.43 14.39 10.07
CA ALA A 29 3.65 15.13 10.34
C ALA A 29 4.41 14.50 11.50
N GLY A 30 5.72 14.76 11.58
CA GLY A 30 6.57 14.33 12.69
C GLY A 30 7.65 15.36 13.01
N ASP A 31 8.25 15.24 14.18
CA ASP A 31 9.27 16.18 14.67
C ASP A 31 10.59 16.06 13.91
N ASP A 32 10.89 14.86 13.41
CA ASP A 32 12.02 14.55 12.53
C ASP A 32 11.60 13.60 11.39
N LEU A 33 12.56 13.22 10.54
CA LEU A 33 12.29 12.35 9.39
C LEU A 33 11.82 10.95 9.79
N ASP A 34 12.40 10.37 10.84
CA ASP A 34 12.06 9.01 11.28
C ASP A 34 10.66 9.00 11.90
N ASP A 35 10.35 10.02 12.71
CA ASP A 35 9.03 10.23 13.29
C ASP A 35 7.98 10.48 12.20
N ALA A 36 8.27 11.33 11.22
CA ALA A 36 7.37 11.59 10.08
C ALA A 36 7.06 10.31 9.29
N MET A 37 8.04 9.43 9.10
CA MET A 37 7.82 8.13 8.46
C MET A 37 6.93 7.21 9.31
N ALA A 38 7.14 7.17 10.63
CA ALA A 38 6.30 6.39 11.54
C ALA A 38 4.85 6.91 11.54
N MET A 39 4.67 8.23 11.65
CA MET A 39 3.36 8.89 11.61
C MET A 39 2.66 8.70 10.27
N ALA A 40 3.40 8.67 9.15
CA ALA A 40 2.83 8.35 7.84
C ALA A 40 2.35 6.90 7.75
N HIS A 41 3.07 5.95 8.34
CA HIS A 41 2.63 4.56 8.38
C HIS A 41 1.29 4.42 9.11
N GLU A 42 1.18 5.00 10.31
CA GLU A 42 -0.04 4.99 11.11
C GLU A 42 -1.20 5.70 10.39
N ALA A 43 -0.95 6.85 9.77
CA ALA A 43 -1.96 7.60 9.02
C ALA A 43 -2.50 6.80 7.82
N ILE A 44 -1.65 6.07 7.11
CA ILE A 44 -2.09 5.19 6.03
C ILE A 44 -2.96 4.06 6.59
N GLU A 45 -2.49 3.35 7.62
CA GLU A 45 -3.24 2.24 8.20
C GLU A 45 -4.63 2.68 8.71
N GLY A 46 -4.70 3.79 9.43
CA GLY A 46 -5.96 4.33 9.95
C GLY A 46 -6.91 4.80 8.85
N HIS A 47 -6.39 5.42 7.78
CA HIS A 47 -7.22 5.83 6.65
C HIS A 47 -7.78 4.62 5.90
N LEU A 48 -6.97 3.58 5.68
CA LEU A 48 -7.42 2.35 5.04
C LEU A 48 -8.45 1.57 5.88
N GLU A 49 -8.33 1.63 7.21
CA GLU A 49 -9.31 1.06 8.13
C GLU A 49 -10.67 1.75 7.98
N LEU A 50 -10.71 3.09 7.98
CA LEU A 50 -11.94 3.85 7.76
C LEU A 50 -12.59 3.50 6.41
N LEU A 51 -11.80 3.45 5.33
CA LEU A 51 -12.32 3.08 4.01
C LEU A 51 -12.90 1.66 4.00
N ALA A 52 -12.27 0.72 4.70
CA ALA A 52 -12.79 -0.64 4.83
C ALA A 52 -14.10 -0.71 5.62
N GLU A 53 -14.22 0.05 6.72
CA GLU A 53 -15.44 0.16 7.53
C GLU A 53 -16.61 0.74 6.73
N GLU A 54 -16.32 1.71 5.86
CA GLU A 54 -17.30 2.34 4.97
C GLU A 54 -17.61 1.49 3.71
N GLY A 55 -16.90 0.37 3.51
CA GLY A 55 -17.02 -0.47 2.31
C GLY A 55 -16.52 0.22 1.04
N ALA A 56 -15.70 1.27 1.17
CA ALA A 56 -15.08 1.98 0.09
C ALA A 56 -13.91 1.17 -0.52
N ALA A 57 -13.56 1.50 -1.76
CA ALA A 57 -12.45 0.85 -2.44
C ALA A 57 -11.10 1.29 -1.84
N ILE A 58 -10.23 0.32 -1.57
CA ILE A 58 -8.85 0.59 -1.16
C ILE A 58 -8.08 1.21 -2.34
N PRO A 59 -7.50 2.42 -2.18
CA PRO A 59 -6.78 3.09 -3.26
C PRO A 59 -5.60 2.28 -3.77
N THR A 60 -5.23 2.48 -5.03
CA THR A 60 -4.07 1.78 -5.63
C THR A 60 -2.84 2.67 -5.56
N ALA A 61 -1.73 2.12 -5.08
CA ALA A 61 -0.44 2.78 -5.05
C ALA A 61 0.16 2.86 -6.45
N ARG A 62 0.62 4.05 -6.82
CA ARG A 62 1.35 4.33 -8.06
C ARG A 62 2.84 4.43 -7.76
N THR A 63 3.63 4.63 -8.81
CA THR A 63 5.10 4.72 -8.66
C THR A 63 5.53 6.09 -8.15
N VAL A 64 6.62 6.14 -7.38
CA VAL A 64 7.28 7.39 -7.00
C VAL A 64 7.60 8.23 -8.24
N THR A 65 8.08 7.62 -9.32
CA THR A 65 8.44 8.32 -10.57
C THR A 65 7.28 9.09 -11.17
N LEU A 66 6.05 8.55 -11.10
CA LEU A 66 4.86 9.23 -11.59
C LEU A 66 4.58 10.51 -10.79
N HIS A 67 4.65 10.43 -9.45
CA HIS A 67 4.36 11.57 -8.58
C HIS A 67 5.49 12.59 -8.52
N ALA A 68 6.74 12.15 -8.57
CA ALA A 68 7.92 13.01 -8.58
C ALA A 68 7.98 13.94 -9.80
N ALA A 69 7.28 13.59 -10.90
CA ALA A 69 7.15 14.45 -12.07
C ALA A 69 6.09 15.56 -11.90
N ASN A 70 5.27 15.53 -10.85
CA ASN A 70 4.26 16.54 -10.58
C ASN A 70 4.91 17.77 -9.91
N PRO A 71 4.78 18.99 -10.48
CA PRO A 71 5.33 20.21 -9.90
C PRO A 71 4.84 20.53 -8.47
N GLN A 72 3.69 20.00 -8.06
CA GLN A 72 3.18 20.17 -6.69
C GLN A 72 4.15 19.61 -5.63
N TYR A 73 4.90 18.56 -5.95
CA TYR A 73 5.82 17.89 -5.01
C TYR A 73 7.27 18.30 -5.23
N GLN A 74 7.50 19.47 -5.84
CA GLN A 74 8.85 19.96 -6.09
C GLN A 74 9.57 20.24 -4.76
N GLY A 75 10.75 19.63 -4.58
CA GLY A 75 11.55 19.78 -3.36
C GLY A 75 11.22 18.78 -2.25
N CYS A 76 10.20 17.93 -2.42
CA CYS A 76 9.91 16.87 -1.47
C CYS A 76 10.98 15.76 -1.54
N THR A 77 11.25 15.15 -0.38
CA THR A 77 11.95 13.87 -0.28
C THR A 77 10.94 12.75 -0.45
N TRP A 78 11.31 11.69 -1.18
CA TRP A 78 10.43 10.55 -1.42
C TRP A 78 10.85 9.33 -0.60
N ALA A 79 9.85 8.65 -0.04
CA ALA A 79 9.99 7.31 0.51
C ALA A 79 8.80 6.44 0.10
N VAL A 80 8.87 5.15 0.40
CA VAL A 80 7.79 4.19 0.17
C VAL A 80 7.47 3.45 1.45
N ILE A 81 6.19 3.32 1.75
CA ILE A 81 5.70 2.55 2.90
C ILE A 81 5.03 1.27 2.38
N ASP A 82 5.48 0.12 2.88
CA ASP A 82 4.86 -1.18 2.56
C ASP A 82 3.73 -1.52 3.51
N ILE A 83 2.50 -1.53 2.98
CA ILE A 83 1.28 -1.82 3.74
C ILE A 83 0.65 -3.13 3.27
N ASP A 84 0.39 -4.04 4.19
CA ASP A 84 -0.37 -5.27 3.92
C ASP A 84 -1.87 -4.95 3.77
N ILE A 85 -2.28 -4.56 2.55
CA ILE A 85 -3.66 -4.14 2.27
C ILE A 85 -4.70 -5.26 2.44
N THR A 86 -4.29 -6.52 2.53
CA THR A 86 -5.21 -7.66 2.65
C THR A 86 -6.06 -7.59 3.92
N ARG A 87 -5.56 -6.88 4.95
CA ARG A 87 -6.28 -6.61 6.21
C ARG A 87 -7.54 -5.77 6.00
N TYR A 88 -7.58 -4.95 4.95
CA TYR A 88 -8.65 -4.00 4.68
C TYR A 88 -9.62 -4.47 3.59
N MET A 89 -9.44 -5.69 3.06
CA MET A 89 -10.30 -6.26 2.00
C MET A 89 -11.57 -6.93 2.53
N GLY A 90 -11.91 -6.72 3.80
CA GLY A 90 -13.06 -7.33 4.45
C GLY A 90 -12.86 -8.80 4.83
N LYS A 91 -13.96 -9.45 5.22
CA LYS A 91 -13.93 -10.85 5.67
C LYS A 91 -13.61 -11.78 4.51
N ALA A 92 -12.63 -12.66 4.70
CA ALA A 92 -12.32 -13.70 3.73
C ALA A 92 -13.51 -14.66 3.52
N GLU A 93 -13.99 -14.72 2.28
CA GLU A 93 -15.01 -15.69 1.85
C GLU A 93 -14.34 -16.94 1.24
N LYS A 94 -14.82 -18.12 1.63
CA LYS A 94 -14.33 -19.39 1.06
C LYS A 94 -14.97 -19.62 -0.30
N LEU A 95 -14.14 -19.72 -1.33
CA LEU A 95 -14.54 -20.04 -2.70
C LEU A 95 -13.99 -21.41 -3.13
N ASN A 96 -14.84 -22.21 -3.78
CA ASN A 96 -14.42 -23.46 -4.45
C ASN A 96 -14.23 -23.19 -5.95
N ILE A 97 -13.03 -23.42 -6.47
CA ILE A 97 -12.69 -23.22 -7.89
C ILE A 97 -12.01 -24.46 -8.48
N THR A 98 -12.08 -24.58 -9.80
CA THR A 98 -11.32 -25.58 -10.57
C THR A 98 -10.16 -24.89 -11.29
N LEU A 99 -8.94 -25.40 -11.10
CA LEU A 99 -7.73 -24.93 -11.77
C LEU A 99 -7.05 -26.09 -12.51
N PRO A 100 -6.38 -25.85 -13.65
CA PRO A 100 -5.54 -26.85 -14.28
C PRO A 100 -4.46 -27.35 -13.32
N GLY A 101 -4.24 -28.67 -13.23
CA GLY A 101 -3.30 -29.26 -12.26
C GLY A 101 -1.86 -28.73 -12.40
N TYR A 102 -1.42 -28.45 -13.63
CA TYR A 102 -0.12 -27.83 -13.88
C TYR A 102 -0.01 -26.43 -13.27
N LEU A 103 -1.07 -25.60 -13.37
CA LEU A 103 -1.09 -24.27 -12.78
C LEU A 103 -1.06 -24.34 -11.25
N LEU A 104 -1.84 -25.24 -10.65
CA LEU A 104 -1.86 -25.43 -9.20
C LEU A 104 -0.46 -25.80 -8.67
N ASN A 105 0.24 -26.73 -9.32
CA ASN A 105 1.60 -27.10 -8.95
C ASN A 105 2.58 -25.93 -9.01
N ARG A 106 2.44 -25.04 -10.01
CA ARG A 106 3.28 -23.84 -10.12
C ARG A 106 3.01 -22.83 -9.01
N ILE A 107 1.75 -22.64 -8.62
CA ILE A 107 1.38 -21.76 -7.51
C ILE A 107 1.95 -22.31 -6.20
N ASP A 108 1.83 -23.62 -5.96
CA ASP A 108 2.36 -24.27 -4.77
C ASP A 108 3.87 -24.11 -4.62
N GLU A 109 4.60 -24.31 -5.71
CA GLU A 109 6.04 -24.17 -5.69
C GLU A 109 6.45 -22.70 -5.48
N TYR A 110 5.74 -21.75 -6.10
CA TYR A 110 6.01 -20.32 -5.89
C TYR A 110 5.86 -19.93 -4.41
N VAL A 111 4.74 -20.30 -3.79
CA VAL A 111 4.43 -19.97 -2.39
C VAL A 111 5.46 -20.55 -1.41
N LYS A 112 6.02 -21.74 -1.67
CA LYS A 112 7.08 -22.31 -0.81
C LYS A 112 8.36 -21.47 -0.77
N HIS A 113 8.71 -20.81 -1.88
CA HIS A 113 9.94 -20.04 -2.01
C HIS A 113 9.75 -18.53 -1.74
N HIS A 114 8.52 -18.10 -1.47
CA HIS A 114 8.14 -16.69 -1.28
C HIS A 114 7.32 -16.57 0.03
N PRO A 115 7.99 -16.52 1.20
CA PRO A 115 7.33 -16.50 2.50
C PRO A 115 6.36 -15.32 2.70
N GLU A 116 6.56 -14.23 1.97
CA GLU A 116 5.65 -13.09 1.92
C GLU A 116 4.27 -13.46 1.37
N GLN A 117 4.21 -14.47 0.49
CA GLN A 117 2.97 -15.06 -0.01
C GLN A 117 2.50 -16.15 0.97
N LYS A 118 1.88 -15.74 2.07
CA LYS A 118 1.45 -16.61 3.19
C LYS A 118 0.67 -17.89 2.79
N SER A 119 -0.01 -17.91 1.64
CA SER A 119 -0.81 -19.05 1.16
C SER A 119 -1.18 -18.96 -0.33
N ARG A 120 -1.72 -20.05 -0.90
CA ARG A 120 -2.36 -20.06 -2.24
C ARG A 120 -3.42 -18.96 -2.38
N SER A 121 -4.25 -18.79 -1.35
CA SER A 121 -5.31 -17.77 -1.34
C SER A 121 -4.74 -16.36 -1.36
N GLY A 122 -3.66 -16.12 -0.59
CA GLY A 122 -2.94 -14.84 -0.60
C GLY A 122 -2.37 -14.53 -1.99
N PHE A 123 -1.71 -15.52 -2.61
CA PHE A 123 -1.17 -15.38 -3.97
C PHE A 123 -2.27 -15.04 -4.99
N LEU A 124 -3.38 -15.79 -4.97
CA LEU A 124 -4.49 -15.58 -5.90
C LEU A 124 -5.17 -14.21 -5.68
N ALA A 125 -5.36 -13.80 -4.42
CA ALA A 125 -5.92 -12.49 -4.09
C ALA A 125 -5.02 -11.37 -4.63
N GLN A 126 -3.70 -11.45 -4.42
CA GLN A 126 -2.77 -10.43 -4.89
C GLN A 126 -2.61 -10.42 -6.42
N ALA A 127 -2.75 -11.57 -7.08
CA ALA A 127 -2.80 -11.65 -8.54
C ALA A 127 -4.09 -11.01 -9.09
N ALA A 128 -5.24 -11.29 -8.47
CA ALA A 128 -6.52 -10.70 -8.86
C ALA A 128 -6.52 -9.17 -8.67
N LEU A 129 -5.99 -8.69 -7.54
CA LEU A 129 -5.83 -7.27 -7.26
C LEU A 129 -5.05 -6.54 -8.34
N ARG A 130 -3.89 -7.07 -8.76
CA ARG A 130 -3.09 -6.48 -9.84
C ARG A 130 -3.90 -6.30 -11.13
N VAL A 131 -4.64 -7.34 -11.52
CA VAL A 131 -5.50 -7.30 -12.71
C VAL A 131 -6.64 -6.28 -12.57
N LEU A 132 -7.32 -6.24 -11.42
CA LEU A 132 -8.47 -5.36 -11.19
C LEU A 132 -8.06 -3.88 -11.01
N GLN A 133 -6.86 -3.63 -10.49
CA GLN A 133 -6.32 -2.29 -10.24
C GLN A 133 -5.53 -1.73 -11.44
N GLY A 134 -5.35 -2.51 -12.50
CA GLY A 134 -4.70 -2.07 -13.74
C GLY A 134 -3.18 -1.86 -13.62
N VAL A 135 -2.53 -2.62 -12.74
CA VAL A 135 -1.06 -2.59 -12.53
C VAL A 135 -0.41 -3.87 -13.03
#